data_AF-A0A534SM65-F1
#
_entry.id   AF-A0A534SM65-F1
#
_cell.length_a   1.000
_cell.length_b   1.000
_cell.length_c   1.000
_cell.angle_alpha   90.00
_cell.angle_beta   90.00
_cell.angle_gamma   90.00
#
_symmetry.space_group_name_H-M   'P 1'
#
loop_
_entity.id
_entity.type
_entity.pdbx_description
1 polymer ?
#
loop_
_entity_poly.entity_id
_entity_poly.type
_entity_poly.pdbx_seq_one_letter_code
_entity_poly.pdbx_strand_id
1 'polypeptide(L)' 'RWDGPYLKKDLPKDPWEHPYYYRSPGEGGRPYDLYSYGADGAPGGDGDNRDITSWEGGTG' A
#
# COMPACT_ATOMS: atom_id res chain seq x y z
N ARG A 1 -6.31 13.39 -23.03
CA ARG A 1 -5.92 12.01 -23.39
C ARG A 1 -4.79 11.63 -22.44
N TRP A 2 -4.94 10.54 -21.69
CA TRP A 2 -3.96 10.11 -20.68
C TRP A 2 -2.82 9.32 -21.35
N ASP A 3 -1.56 9.55 -20.94
CA ASP A 3 -0.35 9.30 -21.75
C ASP A 3 0.75 8.53 -20.99
N GLY A 4 0.39 7.43 -20.31
CA GLY A 4 1.38 6.45 -19.82
C GLY A 4 1.36 6.18 -18.31
N PRO A 5 2.07 5.13 -17.88
CA PRO A 5 1.89 4.45 -16.60
C PRO A 5 2.08 5.40 -15.40
N TYR A 6 1.25 5.23 -14.36
CA TYR A 6 1.28 6.04 -13.13
C TYR A 6 2.62 5.96 -12.36
N LEU A 7 3.48 5.00 -12.69
CA LEU A 7 4.82 4.83 -12.15
C LEU A 7 5.87 5.09 -13.24
N LYS A 8 6.68 6.15 -13.07
CA LYS A 8 7.84 6.44 -13.92
C LYS A 8 9.15 5.82 -13.42
N LYS A 9 9.14 5.17 -12.26
CA LYS A 9 10.31 4.60 -11.58
C LYS A 9 9.89 3.32 -10.85
N ASP A 10 10.84 2.39 -10.69
CA ASP A 10 10.71 1.29 -9.75
C ASP A 10 10.29 1.84 -8.39
N LEU A 11 9.20 1.29 -7.83
CA LEU A 11 8.77 1.65 -6.49
C LEU A 11 9.86 1.22 -5.51
N PRO A 12 10.16 2.05 -4.49
CA PRO A 12 10.88 1.54 -3.35
C PRO A 12 10.09 0.36 -2.78
N LYS A 13 10.80 -0.72 -2.45
CA LYS A 13 10.23 -1.78 -1.64
C LYS A 13 9.94 -1.23 -0.24
N ASP A 14 9.04 -1.90 0.46
CA ASP A 14 8.82 -1.62 1.87
C ASP A 14 10.05 -2.04 2.74
N PRO A 15 10.04 -1.78 4.06
CA PRO A 15 11.17 -2.11 4.95
C PRO A 15 11.55 -3.60 4.99
N TRP A 16 10.68 -4.49 4.52
CA TRP A 16 10.88 -5.95 4.48
C TRP A 16 11.14 -6.47 3.06
N GLU A 17 11.48 -5.57 2.14
CA GLU A 17 11.75 -5.85 0.74
C GLU A 17 10.55 -6.35 -0.08
N HIS A 18 9.32 -6.15 0.40
CA HIS A 18 8.10 -6.51 -0.33
C HIS A 18 7.61 -5.35 -1.19
N PRO A 19 6.92 -5.65 -2.32
CA PRO A 19 6.26 -4.61 -3.11
C PRO A 19 5.04 -4.04 -2.38
N TYR A 20 4.78 -2.75 -2.56
CA TYR A 20 3.52 -2.15 -2.13
C TYR A 20 2.34 -2.63 -2.99
N TYR A 21 1.19 -2.80 -2.35
CA TYR A 21 -0.07 -3.16 -2.99
C TYR A 21 -0.89 -1.92 -3.27
N TYR A 22 -1.41 -1.83 -4.50
CA TYR A 22 -2.27 -0.75 -4.95
C TYR A 22 -3.59 -1.30 -5.48
N ARG A 23 -4.70 -0.65 -5.12
CA ARG A 23 -6.06 -1.00 -5.57
C ARG A 23 -6.87 0.25 -5.86
N SER A 24 -7.61 0.27 -6.97
CA SER A 24 -8.59 1.31 -7.30
C SER A 24 -9.79 0.69 -8.05
N PRO A 25 -11.04 0.97 -7.65
CA PRO A 25 -11.44 1.77 -6.49
C PRO A 25 -11.01 1.12 -5.17
N GLY A 26 -10.70 1.94 -4.18
CA GLY A 26 -10.32 1.48 -2.85
C GLY A 26 -11.53 0.94 -2.07
N GLU A 27 -11.25 0.19 -1.02
CA GLU A 27 -12.27 -0.30 -0.10
C GLU A 27 -12.94 0.83 0.69
N GLY A 28 -14.17 0.60 1.16
CA GLY A 28 -14.90 1.58 1.97
C GLY A 28 -15.23 2.89 1.26
N GLY A 29 -15.28 2.88 -0.08
CA GLY A 29 -15.56 4.09 -0.88
C GLY A 29 -14.34 4.99 -1.11
N ARG A 30 -13.14 4.53 -0.77
CA ARG A 30 -11.89 5.25 -1.03
C ARG A 30 -11.60 5.31 -2.54
N PRO A 31 -10.99 6.40 -3.03
CA PRO A 31 -10.61 6.49 -4.45
C PRO A 31 -9.54 5.43 -4.82
N TYR A 32 -8.66 5.10 -3.88
CA TYR A 32 -7.65 4.07 -3.99
C TYR A 32 -7.20 3.60 -2.61
N ASP A 33 -6.57 2.43 -2.58
CA ASP A 33 -5.81 1.92 -1.46
C ASP A 33 -4.34 1.74 -1.89
N LEU A 34 -3.41 2.18 -1.05
CA LEU A 34 -1.99 1.85 -1.08
C LEU A 34 -1.59 1.27 0.29
N TYR A 35 -1.06 0.04 0.33
CA TYR A 35 -0.72 -0.66 1.57
C TYR A 35 0.45 -1.66 1.43
N SER A 36 1.04 -2.07 2.55
CA SER A 36 2.03 -3.16 2.69
C SER A 36 1.53 -4.14 3.76
N TYR A 37 1.79 -5.43 3.58
CA TYR A 37 1.41 -6.51 4.51
C TYR A 37 2.39 -6.70 5.67
N GLY A 38 3.33 -5.79 5.88
CA GLY A 38 4.32 -5.97 6.95
C GLY A 38 5.33 -7.08 6.65
N ALA A 39 6.03 -7.55 7.68
CA ALA A 39 7.15 -8.48 7.55
C ALA A 39 6.76 -9.87 7.01
N ASP A 40 5.55 -10.34 7.33
CA ASP A 40 5.08 -11.68 6.98
C ASP A 40 4.51 -11.75 5.55
N GLY A 41 4.23 -10.60 4.93
CA GLY A 41 3.67 -10.53 3.58
C GLY A 41 2.22 -11.05 3.50
N ALA A 42 1.51 -11.12 4.63
CA ALA A 42 0.14 -11.62 4.72
C ALA A 42 -0.82 -10.58 5.32
N PRO A 43 -2.12 -10.61 4.97
CA PRO A 43 -3.10 -9.70 5.56
C PRO A 43 -3.24 -9.93 7.08
N GLY A 44 -3.25 -8.83 7.82
CA GLY A 44 -3.45 -8.82 9.27
C GLY A 44 -2.15 -8.63 10.04
N GLY A 45 -1.91 -9.49 11.04
CA GLY A 45 -0.71 -9.45 11.86
C GLY A 45 -0.66 -8.33 12.91
N ASP A 46 0.37 -8.39 13.74
CA ASP A 46 0.64 -7.45 14.83
C ASP A 46 2.13 -7.09 14.84
N GLY A 47 2.49 -5.98 15.49
CA GLY A 47 3.90 -5.57 15.57
C GLY A 47 4.45 -5.24 14.18
N ASP A 48 5.52 -5.90 13.78
CA ASP A 48 6.15 -5.75 12.46
C ASP A 48 5.39 -6.46 11.34
N ASN A 49 4.48 -7.38 11.68
CA ASN A 49 3.62 -8.09 10.72
C ASN A 49 2.33 -7.32 10.44
N ARG A 50 2.10 -6.19 11.10
CA ARG A 50 0.85 -5.45 10.90
C ARG A 50 0.79 -4.88 9.49
N ASP A 51 -0.40 -4.92 8.90
CA ASP A 51 -0.70 -4.17 7.69
C ASP A 51 -0.42 -2.67 7.88
N ILE A 52 0.30 -2.06 6.94
CA ILE A 52 0.56 -0.61 6.92
C ILE A 52 -0.19 -0.02 5.74
N THR A 53 -1.14 0.87 6.02
CA THR A 53 -1.96 1.53 4.98
C THR A 53 -1.69 3.02 4.91
N SER A 54 -1.75 3.59 3.70
CA SER A 54 -1.47 5.02 3.48
C SER A 54 -2.50 5.97 4.12
N TRP A 55 -3.66 5.47 4.55
CA TRP A 55 -4.73 6.28 5.14
C TRP A 55 -4.86 6.13 6.66
N GLU A 56 -4.26 5.11 7.28
CA GLU A 56 -4.28 4.92 8.73
C GLU A 56 -3.38 5.93 9.47
N GLY A 57 -2.31 6.40 8.84
CA GLY A 57 -1.47 7.48 9.36
C GLY A 57 -2.09 8.88 9.27
N GLY A 58 -3.31 9.01 8.73
CA GLY A 58 -4.06 10.26 8.67
C GLY A 58 -4.82 10.50 9.97
N THR A 59 -4.12 10.69 11.09
CA THR A 59 -4.75 11.27 12.28
C THR A 59 -5.16 12.70 11.95
N GLY A 60 -6.45 12.91 11.73
CA GLY A 60 -7.09 14.20 11.97
C GLY A 60 -7.14 14.50 13.46
#